data_AF-A0A2E0YVD5-F1
#
_entry.id   AF-A0A2E0YVD5-F1
#
_cell.length_a   1.000
_cell.length_b   1.000
_cell.length_c   1.000
_cell.angle_alpha   90.00
_cell.angle_beta   90.00
_cell.angle_gamma   90.00
#
_symmetry.space_group_name_H-M   'P 1'
#
loop_
_entity.id
_entity.type
_entity.pdbx_description
1 polymer ?
#
loop_
_entity_poly.entity_id
_entity_poly.type
_entity_poly.pdbx_seq_one_letter_code
_entity_poly.pdbx_strand_id
1 'polypeptide(L)'
;MSLSQKETTLRAVVTLLAILLAGAAHAQDVRYISDKQYVPLRSGAGSDYRIVHRGIPSGTRLTVSRTSEDGVWSEITTARGTSGWLRSQYLMEETPAALQVAEAQRRARQAVEKSAALQAELDALRAQRGDLETQLSGSNSELDSVSQELSQLKQISGKAVQLDADNRRLVEETENLRSEVETLEAENQRLTDKLRSEDFINGALAVLLGVVITLVVPRLWPKRRRNSSWA
;
A
#
# COMPACT_ATOMS: atom_id res chain seq x y z
N MET A 1 -4.36 66.53 57.41
CA MET A 1 -4.54 65.70 56.19
C MET A 1 -3.23 64.98 55.90
N SER A 2 -3.20 63.66 56.10
CA SER A 2 -1.98 62.84 56.13
C SER A 2 -1.29 62.80 54.76
N LEU A 3 0.04 62.63 54.77
CA LEU A 3 0.91 62.55 53.57
C LEU A 3 0.37 61.55 52.51
N SER A 4 -0.30 60.48 52.96
CA SER A 4 -0.94 59.49 52.09
C SER A 4 -2.04 60.05 51.16
N GLN A 5 -2.82 61.05 51.61
CA GLN A 5 -3.86 61.69 50.79
C GLN A 5 -3.27 62.59 49.68
N LYS A 6 -2.06 63.11 49.88
CA LYS A 6 -1.36 63.93 48.88
C LYS A 6 -0.78 63.05 47.77
N GLU A 7 -0.32 61.86 48.09
CA GLU A 7 0.20 60.91 47.09
C GLU A 7 -0.91 60.31 46.23
N THR A 8 -2.08 60.01 46.80
CA THR A 8 -3.23 59.50 46.04
C THR A 8 -3.80 60.55 45.08
N THR A 9 -3.88 61.81 45.51
CA THR A 9 -4.33 62.93 44.65
C THR A 9 -3.33 63.27 43.57
N LEU A 10 -2.03 63.26 43.85
CA LEU A 10 -0.99 63.48 42.85
C LEU A 10 -1.00 62.36 41.78
N ARG A 11 -1.13 61.09 42.20
CA ARG A 11 -1.26 59.95 41.28
C ARG A 11 -2.50 60.07 40.42
N ALA A 12 -3.65 60.44 41.00
CA ALA A 12 -4.90 60.61 40.27
C ALA A 12 -4.79 61.72 39.19
N VAL A 13 -4.16 62.85 39.51
CA VAL A 13 -3.92 63.95 38.57
C VAL A 13 -2.96 63.53 37.45
N VAL A 14 -1.89 62.79 37.76
CA VAL A 14 -0.96 62.27 36.75
C VAL A 14 -1.64 61.26 35.83
N THR A 15 -2.48 60.36 36.36
CA THR A 15 -3.27 59.43 35.53
C THR A 15 -4.30 60.15 34.67
N LEU A 16 -4.96 61.19 35.20
CA LEU A 16 -5.93 61.98 34.42
C LEU A 16 -5.24 62.77 33.30
N LEU A 17 -4.07 63.34 33.57
CA LEU A 17 -3.25 64.04 32.59
C LEU A 17 -2.70 63.10 31.52
N ALA A 18 -2.31 61.87 31.89
CA ALA A 18 -1.88 60.84 30.95
C ALA A 18 -3.01 60.37 30.02
N ILE A 19 -4.24 60.25 30.54
CA ILE A 19 -5.43 59.91 29.73
C ILE A 19 -5.78 61.05 28.76
N LEU A 20 -5.66 62.31 29.20
CA LEU A 20 -5.88 63.48 28.34
C LEU A 20 -4.84 63.63 27.23
N LEU A 21 -3.56 63.31 27.49
CA LEU A 21 -2.51 63.30 26.46
C LEU A 21 -2.64 62.12 25.49
N ALA A 22 -3.19 60.97 25.91
CA ALA A 22 -3.43 59.82 25.04
C ALA A 22 -4.54 60.06 24.00
N GLY A 23 -5.48 60.98 24.27
CA GLY A 23 -6.55 61.36 23.33
C GLY A 23 -6.10 62.23 22.15
N ALA A 24 -4.88 62.76 22.18
CA ALA A 24 -4.31 63.61 21.12
C ALA A 24 -3.52 62.84 20.05
N ALA A 25 -3.56 61.50 20.07
CA ALA A 25 -3.14 60.68 18.93
C ALA A 25 -4.17 60.83 17.81
N HIS A 26 -4.14 61.99 17.15
CA HIS A 26 -4.91 62.25 15.93
C HIS A 26 -4.52 61.19 14.92
N ALA A 27 -5.47 60.29 14.63
CA ALA A 27 -5.41 59.39 13.49
C ALA A 27 -5.11 60.26 12.27
N GLN A 28 -3.93 60.06 11.65
CA GLN A 28 -3.63 60.71 10.39
C GLN A 28 -4.60 60.16 9.36
N ASP A 29 -5.57 60.99 8.97
CA ASP A 29 -6.55 60.68 7.95
C ASP A 29 -5.84 60.72 6.59
N VAL A 30 -5.16 59.62 6.27
CA VAL A 30 -4.45 59.46 4.99
C VAL A 30 -5.50 59.39 3.89
N ARG A 31 -5.67 60.53 3.22
CA ARG A 31 -6.57 60.67 2.07
C ARG A 31 -5.76 60.62 0.78
N TYR A 32 -6.30 59.95 -0.23
CA TYR A 32 -5.71 59.85 -1.55
C TYR A 32 -6.47 60.73 -2.55
N ILE A 33 -5.76 61.31 -3.52
CA ILE A 33 -6.40 62.00 -4.65
C ILE A 33 -7.00 60.94 -5.57
N SER A 34 -8.22 61.17 -6.05
CA SER A 34 -8.89 60.23 -6.96
C SER A 34 -8.20 60.21 -8.32
N ASP A 35 -7.88 59.01 -8.81
CA ASP A 35 -7.32 58.77 -10.15
C ASP A 35 -8.36 58.93 -11.28
N LYS A 36 -9.64 59.09 -10.92
CA LYS A 36 -10.72 59.30 -11.89
C LYS A 36 -10.82 60.78 -12.26
N GLN A 37 -10.30 61.10 -13.43
CA GLN A 37 -10.50 62.41 -14.06
C GLN A 37 -11.70 62.35 -15.03
N TYR A 38 -12.45 63.44 -15.08
CA TYR A 38 -13.53 63.62 -16.05
C TYR A 38 -13.11 64.65 -17.08
N VAL A 39 -13.10 64.25 -18.35
CA VAL A 39 -12.73 65.13 -19.45
C VAL A 39 -13.97 65.51 -20.26
N PRO A 40 -14.25 66.81 -20.46
CA PRO A 40 -15.41 67.25 -21.22
C PRO A 40 -15.20 67.06 -22.72
N LEU A 41 -16.22 66.57 -23.41
CA LEU A 41 -16.27 66.48 -24.87
C LEU A 41 -16.94 67.74 -25.44
N ARG A 42 -16.33 68.36 -26.45
CA ARG A 42 -16.81 69.61 -27.04
C ARG A 42 -17.28 69.44 -28.48
N SER A 43 -18.06 70.39 -28.99
CA SER A 43 -18.57 70.34 -30.37
C SER A 43 -17.55 70.74 -31.44
N GLY A 44 -16.39 71.31 -31.05
CA GLY A 44 -15.34 71.76 -31.97
C GLY A 44 -13.97 71.83 -31.31
N ALA A 45 -12.92 71.98 -32.13
CA ALA A 45 -11.52 72.03 -31.72
C ALA A 45 -11.17 73.38 -31.07
N GLY A 46 -11.54 73.56 -29.79
CA GLY A 46 -11.24 74.77 -29.04
C GLY A 46 -11.94 74.83 -27.68
N SER A 47 -11.45 75.70 -26.79
CA SER A 47 -12.00 75.89 -25.44
C SER A 47 -13.37 76.57 -25.42
N ASP A 48 -13.71 77.31 -26.48
CA ASP A 48 -14.90 78.16 -26.52
C ASP A 48 -16.12 77.42 -27.09
N TYR A 49 -15.91 76.23 -27.66
CA TYR A 49 -16.97 75.39 -28.19
C TYR A 49 -17.82 74.76 -27.08
N ARG A 50 -19.12 74.62 -27.38
CA ARG A 50 -20.13 74.04 -26.47
C ARG A 50 -19.72 72.64 -26.02
N ILE A 51 -19.87 72.37 -24.73
CA ILE A 51 -19.68 71.04 -24.15
C ILE A 51 -20.85 70.15 -24.58
N VAL A 52 -20.55 69.11 -25.35
CA VAL A 52 -21.51 68.08 -25.81
C VAL A 52 -21.68 67.00 -24.74
N HIS A 53 -20.60 66.66 -24.02
CA HIS A 53 -20.64 65.71 -22.91
C HIS A 53 -19.80 66.20 -21.73
N ARG A 54 -20.38 66.22 -20.52
CA ARG A 54 -19.79 66.89 -19.35
C ARG A 54 -18.68 66.13 -18.63
N GLY A 55 -18.50 64.84 -18.90
CA GLY A 55 -17.43 64.09 -18.24
C GLY A 55 -17.29 62.67 -18.77
N ILE A 56 -16.38 62.47 -19.71
CA ILE A 56 -15.91 61.14 -20.07
C ILE A 56 -14.91 60.71 -18.98
N PRO A 57 -15.15 59.59 -18.28
CA PRO A 57 -14.22 59.14 -17.23
C PRO A 57 -12.93 58.60 -17.85
N SER A 58 -11.81 58.78 -17.14
CA SER A 58 -10.52 58.17 -17.46
C SER A 58 -10.66 56.67 -17.72
N GLY A 59 -9.95 56.17 -18.73
CA GLY A 59 -9.97 54.77 -19.14
C GLY A 59 -11.16 54.31 -19.97
N THR A 60 -12.05 55.24 -20.37
CA THR A 60 -13.05 54.97 -21.41
C THR A 60 -12.34 54.66 -22.73
N ARG A 61 -12.71 53.56 -23.39
CA ARG A 61 -12.24 53.27 -24.75
C ARG A 61 -12.88 54.23 -25.74
N LEU A 62 -12.05 54.94 -26.50
CA LEU A 62 -12.44 55.92 -27.50
C LEU A 62 -11.82 55.57 -28.85
N THR A 63 -12.49 55.93 -29.93
CA THR A 63 -11.93 55.84 -31.29
C THR A 63 -11.60 57.25 -31.75
N VAL A 64 -10.36 57.49 -32.18
CA VAL A 64 -9.93 58.79 -32.73
C VAL A 64 -10.21 58.81 -34.22
N SER A 65 -10.90 59.83 -34.71
CA SER A 65 -11.27 59.97 -36.12
C SER A 65 -10.45 61.03 -36.84
N ARG A 66 -10.14 62.15 -36.18
CA ARG A 66 -9.36 63.26 -36.75
C ARG A 66 -8.55 63.95 -35.67
N THR A 67 -7.42 64.54 -36.03
CA THR A 67 -6.67 65.48 -35.20
C THR A 67 -6.67 66.86 -35.87
N SER A 68 -6.77 67.91 -35.05
CA SER A 68 -6.69 69.31 -35.48
C SER A 68 -5.29 69.60 -36.06
N GLU A 69 -5.17 70.60 -36.93
CA GLU A 69 -3.91 70.97 -37.59
C GLU A 69 -2.81 71.38 -36.60
N ASP A 70 -3.20 71.95 -35.46
CA ASP A 70 -2.32 72.32 -34.35
C ASP A 70 -1.92 71.13 -33.45
N GLY A 71 -2.51 69.95 -33.66
CA GLY A 71 -2.28 68.74 -32.85
C GLY A 71 -2.91 68.78 -31.45
N VAL A 72 -3.51 69.89 -31.02
CA VAL A 72 -3.97 70.10 -29.63
C VAL A 72 -5.29 69.39 -29.35
N TRP A 73 -6.12 69.21 -30.39
CA TRP A 73 -7.44 68.61 -30.29
C TRP A 73 -7.58 67.39 -31.19
N SER A 74 -8.31 66.39 -30.72
CA SER A 74 -8.70 65.21 -31.48
C SER A 74 -10.21 65.02 -31.42
N GLU A 75 -10.81 64.76 -32.57
CA GLU A 75 -12.19 64.30 -32.69
C GLU A 75 -12.24 62.81 -32.35
N ILE A 76 -13.06 62.48 -31.36
CA ILE A 76 -13.27 61.12 -30.89
C ILE A 76 -14.72 60.71 -31.05
N THR A 77 -14.93 59.40 -31.15
CA THR A 77 -16.24 58.77 -31.08
C THR A 77 -16.24 57.77 -29.93
N THR A 78 -17.21 57.92 -29.04
CA THR A 78 -17.45 56.98 -27.94
C THR A 78 -18.19 55.74 -28.45
N ALA A 79 -18.10 54.62 -27.72
CA ALA A 79 -18.85 53.39 -28.06
C ALA A 79 -20.38 53.57 -28.12
N ARG A 80 -20.92 54.64 -27.50
CA ARG A 80 -22.34 54.99 -27.55
C ARG A 80 -22.71 55.86 -28.76
N GLY A 81 -21.78 56.05 -29.70
CA GLY A 81 -22.00 56.85 -30.92
C GLY A 81 -21.95 58.37 -30.71
N THR A 82 -21.60 58.85 -29.52
CA THR A 82 -21.41 60.30 -29.30
C THR A 82 -20.03 60.71 -29.80
N SER A 83 -20.00 61.66 -30.73
CA SER A 83 -18.78 62.24 -31.30
C SER A 83 -18.55 63.67 -30.82
N GLY A 84 -17.28 64.08 -30.78
CA GLY A 84 -16.88 65.44 -30.46
C GLY A 84 -15.38 65.55 -30.24
N TRP A 85 -14.95 66.75 -29.88
CA TRP A 85 -13.54 67.11 -29.76
C TRP A 85 -13.07 67.07 -28.30
N LEU A 86 -11.92 66.44 -28.09
CA LEU A 86 -11.21 66.30 -26.82
C LEU A 86 -9.78 66.82 -26.99
N ARG A 87 -9.12 67.28 -25.92
CA ARG A 87 -7.69 67.57 -26.00
C ARG A 87 -6.88 66.28 -26.14
N SER A 88 -5.93 66.28 -27.07
CA SER A 88 -5.09 65.12 -27.39
C SER A 88 -4.24 64.65 -26.21
N GLN A 89 -3.86 65.57 -25.30
CA GLN A 89 -3.07 65.27 -24.09
C GLN A 89 -3.73 64.27 -23.12
N TYR A 90 -5.04 64.06 -23.22
CA TYR A 90 -5.78 63.10 -22.39
C TYR A 90 -5.96 61.74 -23.08
N LEU A 91 -5.56 61.63 -24.34
CA LEU A 91 -5.57 60.38 -25.09
C LEU A 91 -4.25 59.66 -24.84
N MET A 92 -4.35 58.37 -24.58
CA MET A 92 -3.22 57.46 -24.46
C MET A 92 -3.43 56.33 -25.46
N GLU A 93 -2.37 55.93 -26.15
CA GLU A 93 -2.40 54.79 -27.07
C GLU A 93 -2.43 53.46 -26.30
N GLU A 94 -1.76 53.43 -25.15
CA GLU A 94 -1.69 52.25 -24.29
C GLU A 94 -2.91 52.12 -23.36
N THR A 95 -3.15 50.89 -22.90
CA THR A 95 -4.23 50.61 -21.95
C THR A 95 -3.93 51.28 -20.61
N PRO A 96 -4.89 51.96 -19.96
CA PRO A 96 -4.70 52.62 -18.66
C PRO A 96 -4.10 51.69 -17.60
N ALA A 97 -3.19 52.22 -16.79
CA ALA A 97 -2.49 51.47 -15.73
C ALA A 97 -3.45 50.74 -14.78
N ALA A 98 -4.57 51.36 -14.40
CA ALA A 98 -5.58 50.73 -13.54
C ALA A 98 -6.17 49.45 -14.13
N LEU A 99 -6.40 49.41 -15.46
CA LEU A 99 -6.87 48.21 -16.15
C LEU A 99 -5.78 47.13 -16.24
N GLN A 100 -4.54 47.54 -16.47
CA GLN A 100 -3.41 46.60 -16.48
C GLN A 100 -3.20 45.95 -15.10
N VAL A 101 -3.26 46.75 -14.02
CA VAL A 101 -3.15 46.25 -12.64
C VAL A 101 -4.32 45.32 -12.30
N ALA A 102 -5.55 45.67 -12.68
CA ALA A 102 -6.70 44.80 -12.44
C ALA A 102 -6.57 43.44 -13.16
N GLU A 103 -6.10 43.45 -14.41
CA GLU A 103 -5.83 42.23 -15.18
C GLU A 103 -4.68 41.42 -14.56
N ALA A 104 -3.58 42.08 -14.17
CA ALA A 104 -2.44 41.44 -13.52
C ALA A 104 -2.84 40.81 -12.17
N GLN A 105 -3.64 41.50 -11.36
CA GLN A 105 -4.18 40.96 -10.11
C GLN A 105 -5.10 39.75 -10.36
N ARG A 106 -5.95 39.81 -11.38
CA ARG A 106 -6.78 38.66 -11.79
C ARG A 106 -5.91 37.47 -12.19
N ARG A 107 -4.89 37.68 -13.02
CA ARG A 107 -3.96 36.62 -13.44
C ARG A 107 -3.19 36.05 -12.25
N ALA A 108 -2.74 36.90 -11.34
CA ALA A 108 -2.07 36.46 -10.11
C ALA A 108 -2.98 35.58 -9.25
N ARG A 109 -4.24 35.99 -9.03
CA ARG A 109 -5.23 35.18 -8.31
C ARG A 109 -5.46 33.82 -8.99
N GLN A 110 -5.68 33.83 -10.30
CA GLN A 110 -5.86 32.59 -11.07
C GLN A 110 -4.62 31.68 -11.02
N ALA A 111 -3.41 32.26 -11.05
CA ALA A 111 -2.17 31.49 -10.95
C ALA A 111 -2.02 30.86 -9.55
N VAL A 112 -2.37 31.60 -8.49
CA VAL A 112 -2.37 31.09 -7.12
C VAL A 112 -3.39 29.96 -6.95
N GLU A 113 -4.62 30.14 -7.44
CA GLU A 113 -5.67 29.11 -7.40
C GLU A 113 -5.25 27.84 -8.17
N LYS A 114 -4.69 28.00 -9.38
CA LYS A 114 -4.18 26.87 -10.16
C LYS A 114 -3.02 26.17 -9.48
N SER A 115 -2.08 26.91 -8.91
CA SER A 115 -0.95 26.34 -8.17
C SER A 115 -1.43 25.53 -6.97
N ALA A 116 -2.38 26.06 -6.20
CA ALA A 116 -2.98 25.35 -5.08
C ALA A 116 -3.72 24.08 -5.53
N ALA A 117 -4.48 24.13 -6.62
CA ALA A 117 -5.17 22.97 -7.17
C ALA A 117 -4.20 21.89 -7.66
N LEU A 118 -3.15 22.27 -8.42
CA LEU A 118 -2.13 21.35 -8.90
C LEU A 118 -1.33 20.73 -7.75
N GLN A 119 -1.06 21.49 -6.68
CA GLN A 119 -0.39 20.95 -5.50
C GLN A 119 -1.26 19.90 -4.80
N ALA A 120 -2.56 20.18 -4.63
CA ALA A 120 -3.50 19.22 -4.06
C ALA A 120 -3.63 17.95 -4.91
N GLU A 121 -3.65 18.08 -6.24
CA GLU A 121 -3.67 16.96 -7.17
C GLU A 121 -2.39 16.12 -7.07
N LEU A 122 -1.21 16.76 -7.02
CA LEU A 122 0.06 16.05 -6.84
C LEU A 122 0.10 15.25 -5.54
N ASP A 123 -0.39 15.83 -4.45
CA ASP A 123 -0.40 15.15 -3.15
C ASP A 123 -1.39 13.98 -3.13
N ALA A 124 -2.55 14.12 -3.79
CA ALA A 124 -3.49 13.02 -3.99
C ALA A 124 -2.91 11.89 -4.86
N LEU A 125 -2.25 12.21 -5.97
CA LEU A 125 -1.59 11.23 -6.85
C LEU A 125 -0.45 10.51 -6.13
N ARG A 126 0.32 11.20 -5.28
CA ARG A 126 1.36 10.58 -4.45
C ARG A 126 0.77 9.60 -3.45
N ALA A 127 -0.32 9.97 -2.78
CA ALA A 127 -1.01 9.08 -1.86
C ALA A 127 -1.55 7.83 -2.58
N GLN A 128 -2.20 8.01 -3.74
CA GLN A 128 -2.70 6.90 -4.56
C GLN A 128 -1.58 5.97 -5.02
N ARG A 129 -0.44 6.53 -5.42
CA ARG A 129 0.73 5.73 -5.81
C ARG A 129 1.26 4.89 -4.64
N GLY A 130 1.36 5.46 -3.45
CA GLY A 130 1.79 4.72 -2.26
C GLY A 130 0.83 3.58 -1.88
N ASP A 131 -0.48 3.82 -2.00
CA ASP A 131 -1.50 2.79 -1.80
C ASP A 131 -1.39 1.66 -2.84
N LEU A 132 -1.25 2.00 -4.12
CA LEU A 132 -1.06 1.01 -5.19
C LEU A 132 0.24 0.21 -5.02
N GLU A 133 1.34 0.84 -4.61
CA GLU A 133 2.60 0.14 -4.30
C GLU A 133 2.41 -0.84 -3.13
N THR A 134 1.63 -0.47 -2.12
CA THR A 134 1.29 -1.34 -0.97
C THR A 134 0.42 -2.52 -1.40
N GLN A 135 -0.61 -2.28 -2.21
CA GLN A 135 -1.48 -3.33 -2.75
C GLN A 135 -0.70 -4.32 -3.63
N LEU A 136 0.20 -3.81 -4.47
CA LEU A 136 1.04 -4.64 -5.34
C LEU A 136 1.99 -5.53 -4.54
N SER A 137 2.62 -4.97 -3.50
CA SER A 137 3.48 -5.73 -2.57
C SER A 137 2.70 -6.83 -1.84
N GLY A 138 1.51 -6.51 -1.35
CA GLY A 138 0.62 -7.48 -0.70
C GLY A 138 0.20 -8.60 -1.65
N SER A 139 -0.23 -8.25 -2.86
CA SER A 139 -0.64 -9.22 -3.89
C SER A 139 0.51 -10.15 -4.31
N ASN A 140 1.73 -9.64 -4.42
CA ASN A 140 2.91 -10.47 -4.72
C ASN A 140 3.22 -11.43 -3.58
N SER A 141 3.13 -10.98 -2.33
CA SER A 141 3.35 -11.83 -1.15
C SER A 141 2.28 -12.93 -1.05
N GLU A 142 1.03 -12.62 -1.38
CA GLU A 142 -0.05 -13.60 -1.47
C GLU A 142 0.17 -14.60 -2.60
N LEU A 143 0.60 -14.14 -3.79
CA LEU A 143 0.97 -15.03 -4.90
C LEU A 143 2.11 -15.98 -4.53
N ASP A 144 3.13 -15.49 -3.83
CA ASP A 144 4.25 -16.32 -3.37
C ASP A 144 3.79 -17.36 -2.34
N SER A 145 2.93 -16.98 -1.39
CA SER A 145 2.31 -17.89 -0.42
C SER A 145 1.47 -18.97 -1.11
N VAL A 146 0.56 -18.59 -2.01
CA VAL A 146 -0.30 -19.52 -2.74
C VAL A 146 0.54 -20.46 -3.62
N SER A 147 1.60 -19.95 -4.25
CA SER A 147 2.53 -20.76 -5.05
C SER A 147 3.26 -21.80 -4.19
N GLN A 148 3.72 -21.42 -3.00
CA GLN A 148 4.35 -22.34 -2.04
C GLN A 148 3.37 -23.40 -1.54
N GLU A 149 2.15 -23.01 -1.16
CA GLU A 149 1.10 -23.94 -0.73
C GLU A 149 0.75 -24.94 -1.82
N LEU A 150 0.65 -24.49 -3.07
CA LEU A 150 0.35 -25.36 -4.21
C LEU A 150 1.51 -26.35 -4.47
N SER A 151 2.76 -25.91 -4.33
CA SER A 151 3.93 -26.78 -4.41
C SER A 151 3.94 -27.83 -3.28
N GLN A 152 3.68 -27.40 -2.05
CA GLN A 152 3.61 -28.27 -0.88
C GLN A 152 2.47 -29.30 -1.01
N LEU A 153 1.29 -28.86 -1.48
CA LEU A 153 0.16 -29.74 -1.72
C LEU A 153 0.50 -30.80 -2.76
N LYS A 154 1.13 -30.41 -3.88
CA LYS A 154 1.61 -31.37 -4.90
C LYS A 154 2.58 -32.39 -4.32
N GLN A 155 3.51 -31.97 -3.46
CA GLN A 155 4.45 -32.89 -2.80
C GLN A 155 3.75 -33.84 -1.83
N ILE A 156 2.83 -33.34 -1.01
CA ILE A 156 2.06 -34.16 -0.06
C ILE A 156 1.20 -35.17 -0.83
N SER A 157 0.51 -34.74 -1.88
CA SER A 157 -0.27 -35.64 -2.73
C SER A 157 0.62 -36.72 -3.38
N GLY A 158 1.82 -36.36 -3.84
CA GLY A 158 2.80 -37.34 -4.34
C GLY A 158 3.23 -38.37 -3.29
N LYS A 159 3.53 -37.91 -2.06
CA LYS A 159 3.88 -38.78 -0.93
C LYS A 159 2.71 -39.67 -0.50
N ALA A 160 1.47 -39.19 -0.55
CA ALA A 160 0.30 -39.98 -0.21
C ALA A 160 0.10 -41.15 -1.18
N VAL A 161 0.36 -40.95 -2.48
CA VAL A 161 0.33 -42.02 -3.49
C VAL A 161 1.44 -43.04 -3.25
N GLN A 162 2.66 -42.58 -2.94
CA GLN A 162 3.77 -43.47 -2.59
C GLN A 162 3.46 -44.27 -1.32
N LEU A 163 2.89 -43.64 -0.30
CA LEU A 163 2.53 -44.31 0.95
C LEU A 163 1.47 -45.40 0.73
N ASP A 164 0.49 -45.19 -0.15
CA ASP A 164 -0.49 -46.24 -0.51
C ASP A 164 0.20 -47.44 -1.20
N ALA A 165 1.14 -47.17 -2.11
CA ALA A 165 1.90 -48.21 -2.80
C ALA A 165 2.78 -49.01 -1.81
N ASP A 166 3.47 -48.32 -0.90
CA ASP A 166 4.30 -48.96 0.14
C ASP A 166 3.46 -49.76 1.12
N ASN A 167 2.29 -49.26 1.53
CA ASN A 167 1.38 -49.98 2.41
C ASN A 167 0.89 -51.28 1.76
N ARG A 168 0.45 -51.24 0.49
CA ARG A 168 0.07 -52.45 -0.26
C ARG A 168 1.21 -53.45 -0.34
N ARG A 169 2.43 -52.99 -0.62
CA ARG A 169 3.61 -53.84 -0.69
C ARG A 169 3.95 -54.46 0.66
N LEU A 170 3.90 -53.68 1.74
CA LEU A 170 4.13 -54.19 3.09
C LEU A 170 3.08 -55.22 3.49
N VAL A 171 1.81 -54.99 3.15
CA VAL A 171 0.74 -55.99 3.36
C VAL A 171 1.06 -57.27 2.58
N GLU A 172 1.47 -57.17 1.32
CA GLU A 172 1.87 -58.33 0.51
C GLU A 172 3.10 -59.07 1.10
N GLU A 173 4.14 -58.33 1.52
CA GLU A 173 5.32 -58.91 2.19
C GLU A 173 4.93 -59.58 3.52
N THR A 174 4.00 -59.01 4.30
CA THR A 174 3.54 -59.63 5.55
C THR A 174 2.77 -60.92 5.31
N GLU A 175 1.92 -60.98 4.28
CA GLU A 175 1.20 -62.22 3.92
C GLU A 175 2.16 -63.28 3.39
N ASN A 176 3.14 -62.90 2.56
CA ASN A 176 4.17 -63.82 2.06
C ASN A 176 5.03 -64.39 3.19
N LEU A 177 5.54 -63.56 4.08
CA LEU A 177 6.33 -64.00 5.25
C LEU A 177 5.51 -64.90 6.17
N ARG A 178 4.22 -64.59 6.36
CA ARG A 178 3.32 -65.45 7.14
C ARG A 178 3.15 -66.82 6.48
N SER A 179 2.90 -66.85 5.17
CA SER A 179 2.84 -68.10 4.42
C SER A 179 4.15 -68.88 4.52
N GLU A 180 5.30 -68.21 4.45
CA GLU A 180 6.62 -68.84 4.56
C GLU A 180 6.83 -69.45 5.95
N VAL A 181 6.47 -68.74 7.02
CA VAL A 181 6.49 -69.26 8.39
C VAL A 181 5.58 -70.49 8.52
N GLU A 182 4.35 -70.43 8.01
CA GLU A 182 3.42 -71.57 8.04
C GLU A 182 3.99 -72.79 7.28
N THR A 183 4.62 -72.58 6.12
CA THR A 183 5.27 -73.67 5.38
C THR A 183 6.48 -74.25 6.11
N LEU A 184 7.35 -73.41 6.67
CA LEU A 184 8.53 -73.84 7.41
C LEU A 184 8.15 -74.58 8.70
N GLU A 185 7.11 -74.13 9.41
CA GLU A 185 6.59 -74.85 10.57
C GLU A 185 6.02 -76.22 10.19
N ALA A 186 5.25 -76.30 9.09
CA ALA A 186 4.74 -77.57 8.58
C ALA A 186 5.86 -78.53 8.14
N GLU A 187 6.90 -78.01 7.50
CA GLU A 187 8.10 -78.78 7.14
C GLU A 187 8.87 -79.25 8.37
N ASN A 188 9.03 -78.39 9.38
CA ASN A 188 9.73 -78.73 10.63
C ASN A 188 8.96 -79.81 11.43
N GLN A 189 7.63 -79.67 11.54
CA GLN A 189 6.76 -80.68 12.12
C GLN A 189 6.88 -82.00 11.36
N ARG A 190 6.80 -81.98 10.02
CA ARG A 190 6.96 -83.17 9.18
C ARG A 190 8.33 -83.84 9.34
N LEU A 191 9.41 -83.06 9.42
CA LEU A 191 10.77 -83.58 9.65
C LEU A 191 10.87 -84.23 11.04
N THR A 192 10.29 -83.59 12.05
CA THR A 192 10.25 -84.11 13.43
C THR A 192 9.46 -85.41 13.50
N ASP A 193 8.30 -85.49 12.85
CA ASP A 193 7.49 -86.72 12.78
C ASP A 193 8.23 -87.85 12.06
N LYS A 194 8.95 -87.53 10.98
CA LYS A 194 9.78 -88.52 10.26
C LYS A 194 10.93 -89.03 11.14
N LEU A 195 11.66 -88.15 11.81
CA LEU A 195 12.74 -88.54 12.73
C LEU A 195 12.20 -89.38 13.89
N ARG A 196 11.09 -88.97 14.50
CA ARG A 196 10.42 -89.72 15.58
C ARG A 196 9.95 -91.10 15.12
N SER A 197 9.46 -91.22 13.88
CA SER A 197 9.10 -92.50 13.28
C SER A 197 10.33 -93.41 13.07
N GLU A 198 11.45 -92.86 12.60
CA GLU A 198 12.70 -93.62 12.42
C GLU A 198 13.29 -94.08 13.77
N ASP A 199 13.30 -93.20 14.78
CA ASP A 199 13.73 -93.53 16.14
C ASP A 199 12.85 -94.60 16.78
N PHE A 200 11.53 -94.54 16.57
CA PHE A 200 10.61 -95.56 17.05
C PHE A 200 10.86 -96.92 16.38
N ILE A 201 11.08 -96.95 15.06
CA ILE A 201 11.39 -98.20 14.32
C ILE A 201 12.72 -98.79 14.79
N ASN A 202 13.76 -97.96 14.92
CA ASN A 202 15.08 -98.40 15.40
C ASN A 202 15.01 -98.89 16.86
N GLY A 203 14.25 -98.21 17.72
CA GLY A 203 13.99 -98.64 19.10
C GLY A 203 13.21 -99.96 19.16
N ALA A 204 12.16 -100.12 18.35
CA ALA A 204 11.38 -101.36 18.28
C ALA A 204 12.22 -102.54 17.77
N LEU A 205 13.06 -102.33 16.75
CA LEU A 205 14.01 -103.34 16.27
C LEU A 205 15.04 -103.72 17.34
N ALA A 206 15.58 -102.74 18.08
CA ALA A 206 16.52 -103.00 19.17
C ALA A 206 15.89 -103.83 20.31
N VAL A 207 14.65 -103.54 20.69
CA VAL A 207 13.89 -104.32 21.69
C VAL A 207 13.64 -105.74 21.19
N LEU A 208 13.18 -105.92 19.94
CA LEU A 208 12.98 -107.25 19.35
C LEU A 208 14.28 -108.07 19.34
N LEU A 209 15.41 -107.47 18.95
CA LEU A 209 16.71 -108.12 19.00
C LEU A 209 17.10 -108.50 20.43
N GLY A 210 16.88 -107.62 21.42
CA GLY A 210 17.10 -107.93 22.83
C GLY A 210 16.27 -109.12 23.33
N VAL A 211 14.99 -109.20 22.93
CA VAL A 211 14.10 -110.33 23.25
C VAL A 211 14.57 -111.63 22.59
N VAL A 212 14.97 -111.58 21.32
CA VAL A 212 15.50 -112.75 20.60
C VAL A 212 16.78 -113.24 21.25
N ILE A 213 17.71 -112.34 21.58
CA ILE A 213 18.97 -112.69 22.27
C ILE A 213 18.66 -113.34 23.62
N THR A 214 17.77 -112.76 24.43
CA THR A 214 17.43 -113.31 25.75
C THR A 214 16.71 -114.66 25.70
N LEU A 215 15.93 -114.97 24.66
CA LEU A 215 15.27 -116.28 24.51
C LEU A 215 16.13 -117.34 23.83
N VAL A 216 16.96 -116.95 22.85
CA VAL A 216 17.71 -117.89 22.01
C VAL A 216 19.08 -118.23 22.60
N VAL A 217 19.79 -117.26 23.22
CA VAL A 217 21.11 -117.49 23.82
C VAL A 217 21.10 -118.57 24.92
N PRO A 218 20.12 -118.61 25.86
CA PRO A 218 20.08 -119.66 26.87
C PRO A 218 19.87 -121.07 26.29
N ARG A 219 19.28 -121.17 25.10
CA ARG A 219 18.90 -122.45 24.48
C ARG A 219 20.00 -123.04 23.60
N LEU A 220 20.99 -122.25 23.19
CA LEU A 220 22.09 -122.70 22.33
C LEU A 220 23.44 -122.84 23.05
N TRP A 221 23.50 -122.67 24.38
CA TRP A 221 24.74 -122.96 25.11
C TRP A 221 25.02 -124.48 25.18
N PRO A 222 26.15 -124.96 24.63
CA PRO A 222 26.53 -126.36 24.76
C PRO A 222 26.87 -126.69 26.22
N LYS A 223 26.16 -127.67 26.81
CA LYS A 223 26.50 -128.25 28.11
C LYS A 223 27.93 -128.81 28.07
N ARG A 224 28.85 -128.18 28.82
CA ARG A 224 30.13 -128.79 29.19
C ARG A 224 29.87 -130.15 29.85
N ARG A 225 30.33 -131.24 29.23
CA ARG A 225 30.51 -132.52 29.92
C ARG A 225 31.87 -132.50 30.59
N ARG A 226 31.86 -132.56 31.92
CA ARG A 226 32.99 -132.95 32.76
C ARG A 226 33.00 -134.48 32.77
N ASN A 227 34.00 -135.10 32.15
CA ASN A 227 34.33 -136.48 32.39
C ASN A 227 35.78 -136.57 32.86
N SER A 228 35.93 -137.09 34.06
CA SER A 228 37.14 -137.61 34.68
C SER A 228 37.57 -138.92 34.00
N SER A 229 38.86 -139.06 33.69
CA SER A 229 39.61 -140.31 33.90
C SER A 229 41.10 -140.12 33.58
N TRP A 230 41.93 -140.59 34.51
CA TRP A 230 43.35 -140.90 34.37
C TRP A 230 43.54 -142.07 33.40
N ALA A 231 44.52 -141.97 32.49
CA ALA A 231 45.37 -143.04 31.94
C ALA A 231 46.44 -142.39 31.04
#